data_AF-A0A958QII4-F1
#
_entry.id   AF-A0A958QII4-F1
#
_cell.length_a   1.000
_cell.length_b   1.000
_cell.length_c   1.000
_cell.angle_alpha   90.00
_cell.angle_beta   90.00
_cell.angle_gamma   90.00
#
_symmetry.space_group_name_H-M   'P 1'
#
loop_
_entity.id
_entity.type
_entity.pdbx_description
1 polymer ?
#
loop_
_entity_poly.entity_id
_entity_poly.type
_entity_poly.pdbx_seq_one_letter_code
_entity_poly.pdbx_strand_id
1 'polypeptide(L)'
;MLITFLLQTTLIFAGDIKEQKYETMLASLRQGEIVTCIDDCKKDYALFLHALDQYYEIDKPSQPINAPLYPDSGLLLSYYMIVKDHFPNLTIPQKLYDSFQREFTGDSNSLHPVIKKLSESDPFFMQYIRWVSEDNLSQKDFDVQSIRSLVSGARKINLFKQGKYTNGIQIYKFCRSQRIYPCRLIVRDKDGNFARTASGKIWSIPSLALAANRKPYYQISGNTPSGIYTIDSVMPTADQTRSFGLYRRLILNFIPKALNEQNHLYLLPNSHQQQTWWREAVTARDVGRDLLRIHGTGKIVTKPSDPYYTFAPTQGCINTRENTYGNVTFNDQRLLLDASMIMLKLPTQYANETKINGLLYVINVDNKEAAVSTSDLEAWGLK
;
A
#
# COMPACT_ATOMS: atom_id res chain seq x y z
N MET A 1 4.12 -21.73 11.61
CA MET A 1 4.39 -20.47 12.31
C MET A 1 3.12 -19.67 12.55
N LEU A 2 2.38 -19.22 11.51
CA LEU A 2 1.10 -18.50 11.69
C LEU A 2 -0.03 -19.38 12.29
N ILE A 3 -0.12 -20.65 11.89
CA ILE A 3 -1.08 -21.62 12.46
C ILE A 3 -0.76 -21.91 13.93
N THR A 4 0.53 -22.05 14.26
CA THR A 4 1.03 -22.23 15.63
C THR A 4 0.70 -21.01 16.52
N PHE A 5 0.79 -19.81 15.95
CA PHE A 5 0.45 -18.54 16.59
C PHE A 5 -1.07 -18.40 16.86
N LEU A 6 -1.92 -18.81 15.90
CA LEU A 6 -3.38 -18.84 16.08
C LEU A 6 -3.80 -19.86 17.15
N LEU A 7 -3.22 -21.06 17.14
CA LEU A 7 -3.52 -22.10 18.13
C LEU A 7 -3.11 -21.72 19.56
N GLN A 8 -1.94 -21.10 19.73
CA GLN A 8 -1.48 -20.64 21.05
C GLN A 8 -2.39 -19.53 21.60
N THR A 9 -2.94 -18.67 20.76
CA THR A 9 -3.85 -17.60 21.20
C THR A 9 -5.24 -18.14 21.54
N THR A 10 -5.80 -19.08 20.78
CA THR A 10 -7.13 -19.67 21.09
C THR A 10 -7.14 -20.44 22.41
N LEU A 11 -6.06 -21.15 22.76
CA LEU A 11 -5.98 -21.96 23.98
C LEU A 11 -5.82 -21.14 25.27
N ILE A 12 -5.22 -19.95 25.18
CA ILE A 12 -5.11 -19.04 26.33
C ILE A 12 -6.50 -18.52 26.74
N PHE A 13 -7.48 -18.50 25.83
CA PHE A 13 -8.86 -18.06 26.10
C PHE A 13 -9.79 -19.19 26.56
N ALA A 14 -9.49 -20.45 26.27
CA ALA A 14 -10.26 -21.60 26.76
C ALA A 14 -9.70 -22.07 28.11
N GLY A 15 -10.01 -21.33 29.18
CA GLY A 15 -9.47 -21.51 30.53
C GLY A 15 -9.77 -22.83 31.26
N ASP A 16 -10.06 -23.92 30.55
CA ASP A 16 -10.37 -25.22 31.16
C ASP A 16 -9.98 -26.45 30.32
N ILE A 17 -8.97 -26.33 29.44
CA ILE A 17 -8.41 -27.50 28.76
C ILE A 17 -7.31 -28.09 29.63
N LYS A 18 -7.65 -29.16 30.37
CA LYS A 18 -6.70 -29.97 31.15
C LYS A 18 -5.42 -30.23 30.35
N GLU A 19 -4.29 -30.00 30.99
CA GLU A 19 -2.89 -30.11 30.51
C GLU A 19 -2.61 -31.32 29.61
N GLN A 20 -3.33 -32.43 29.81
CA GLN A 20 -3.23 -33.66 29.02
C GLN A 20 -3.71 -33.54 27.56
N LYS A 21 -4.70 -32.66 27.27
CA LYS A 21 -5.19 -32.41 25.90
C LYS A 21 -4.22 -31.53 25.10
N TYR A 22 -3.47 -30.65 25.76
CA TYR A 22 -2.46 -29.79 25.15
C TYR A 22 -1.30 -30.60 24.57
N GLU A 23 -0.76 -31.54 25.35
CA GLU A 23 0.32 -32.42 24.90
C GLU A 23 -0.11 -33.38 23.78
N THR A 24 -1.36 -33.86 23.83
CA THR A 24 -1.93 -34.71 22.77
C THR A 24 -2.06 -33.95 21.45
N MET A 25 -2.51 -32.69 21.49
CA MET A 25 -2.66 -31.85 20.29
C MET A 25 -1.32 -31.40 19.71
N LEU A 26 -0.32 -31.09 20.56
CA LEU A 26 1.05 -30.85 20.11
C LEU A 26 1.69 -32.09 19.48
N ALA A 27 1.38 -33.29 19.98
CA ALA A 27 1.84 -34.54 19.39
C ALA A 27 1.23 -34.78 17.99
N SER A 28 -0.07 -34.53 17.80
CA SER A 28 -0.73 -34.64 16.48
C SER A 28 -0.21 -33.61 15.47
N LEU A 29 0.07 -32.37 15.91
CA LEU A 29 0.67 -31.33 15.06
C LEU A 29 2.11 -31.67 14.63
N ARG A 30 2.88 -32.32 15.50
CA ARG A 30 4.23 -32.83 15.17
C ARG A 30 4.19 -34.02 14.20
N GLN A 31 3.06 -34.71 14.11
CA GLN A 31 2.85 -35.88 13.24
C GLN A 31 2.14 -35.55 11.91
N GLY A 32 1.75 -34.28 11.67
CA GLY A 32 1.24 -33.83 10.37
C GLY A 32 -0.27 -34.02 10.14
N GLU A 33 -1.06 -34.30 11.17
CA GLU A 33 -2.51 -34.45 11.07
C GLU A 33 -3.22 -33.08 11.21
N ILE A 34 -3.40 -32.36 10.10
CA ILE A 34 -3.91 -30.96 10.08
C ILE A 34 -5.45 -30.87 10.02
N VAL A 35 -6.14 -31.94 9.62
CA VAL A 35 -7.55 -31.87 9.19
C VAL A 35 -8.55 -31.77 10.36
N THR A 36 -8.26 -32.37 11.52
CA THR A 36 -9.17 -32.37 12.69
C THR A 36 -9.24 -31.03 13.41
N CYS A 37 -8.19 -30.20 13.32
CA CYS A 37 -8.12 -28.92 14.03
C CYS A 37 -9.10 -27.86 13.47
N ILE A 38 -9.47 -27.95 12.18
CA ILE A 38 -10.29 -26.94 11.51
C ILE A 38 -11.74 -26.96 12.00
N ASP A 39 -12.32 -28.14 12.23
CA ASP A 39 -13.72 -28.25 12.63
C ASP A 39 -13.92 -27.95 14.13
N ASP A 40 -12.92 -28.24 14.95
CA ASP A 40 -12.91 -27.81 16.36
C ASP A 40 -12.71 -26.29 16.48
N CYS A 41 -11.80 -25.68 15.69
CA CYS A 41 -11.68 -24.22 15.63
C CYS A 41 -12.95 -23.51 15.15
N LYS A 42 -13.74 -24.13 14.25
CA LYS A 42 -15.05 -23.57 13.85
C LYS A 42 -16.08 -23.62 14.97
N LYS A 43 -16.09 -24.69 15.78
CA LYS A 43 -16.96 -24.79 16.96
C LYS A 43 -16.59 -23.77 18.03
N ASP A 44 -15.30 -23.59 18.30
CA ASP A 44 -14.81 -22.63 19.27
C ASP A 44 -15.09 -21.18 18.82
N TYR A 45 -14.99 -20.90 17.52
CA TYR A 45 -15.38 -19.60 16.95
C TYR A 45 -16.89 -19.35 17.04
N ALA A 46 -17.74 -20.36 16.83
CA ALA A 46 -19.19 -20.24 17.00
C ALA A 46 -19.58 -20.02 18.48
N LEU A 47 -18.91 -20.68 19.41
CA LEU A 47 -19.05 -20.44 20.85
C LEU A 47 -18.62 -19.03 21.25
N PHE A 48 -17.53 -18.52 20.66
CA PHE A 48 -17.06 -17.15 20.86
C PHE A 48 -18.06 -16.10 20.35
N LEU A 49 -18.65 -16.30 19.16
CA LEU A 49 -19.69 -15.41 18.63
C LEU A 49 -20.96 -15.45 19.49
N HIS A 50 -21.36 -16.63 19.99
CA HIS A 50 -22.51 -16.77 20.88
C HIS A 50 -22.28 -16.06 22.23
N ALA A 51 -21.08 -16.16 22.79
CA ALA A 51 -20.72 -15.46 24.04
C ALA A 51 -20.73 -13.93 23.87
N LEU A 52 -20.29 -13.42 22.71
CA LEU A 52 -20.38 -12.01 22.36
C LEU A 52 -21.84 -11.53 22.25
N ASP A 53 -22.72 -12.31 21.60
CA ASP A 53 -24.15 -11.98 21.48
C ASP A 53 -24.84 -11.92 22.86
N GLN A 54 -24.55 -12.88 23.74
CA GLN A 54 -25.09 -12.87 25.10
C GLN A 54 -24.57 -11.71 25.94
N TYR A 55 -23.30 -11.32 25.78
CA TYR A 55 -22.73 -10.19 26.51
C TYR A 55 -23.42 -8.85 26.18
N TYR A 56 -23.94 -8.68 24.96
CA TYR A 56 -24.59 -7.44 24.52
C TYR A 56 -26.13 -7.44 24.65
N GLU A 57 -26.79 -8.59 24.93
CA GLU A 57 -28.23 -8.64 25.26
C GLU A 57 -28.54 -8.41 26.75
N ILE A 58 -27.54 -8.42 27.64
CA ILE A 58 -27.75 -8.40 29.11
C ILE A 58 -28.08 -7.01 29.68
N ASP A 59 -28.05 -5.94 28.89
CA ASP A 59 -28.34 -4.57 29.37
C ASP A 59 -29.84 -4.22 29.33
N LYS A 60 -30.70 -5.11 29.88
CA LYS A 60 -32.05 -4.75 30.33
C LYS A 60 -32.04 -4.55 31.85
N PRO A 61 -32.64 -3.46 32.37
CA PRO A 61 -32.47 -3.07 33.76
C PRO A 61 -33.38 -3.91 34.67
N SER A 62 -32.87 -5.03 35.19
CA SER A 62 -33.37 -5.60 36.45
C SER A 62 -32.41 -6.65 37.00
N GLN A 63 -31.84 -6.34 38.16
CA GLN A 63 -31.02 -7.18 39.08
C GLN A 63 -29.50 -6.97 38.97
N PRO A 64 -28.81 -6.60 40.07
CA PRO A 64 -27.37 -6.51 40.11
C PRO A 64 -26.77 -7.91 40.31
N ILE A 65 -26.00 -8.40 39.34
CA ILE A 65 -25.17 -9.59 39.50
C ILE A 65 -23.73 -9.13 39.78
N ASN A 66 -23.21 -9.48 40.95
CA ASN A 66 -21.78 -9.41 41.25
C ASN A 66 -21.05 -10.51 40.47
N ALA A 67 -20.71 -10.25 39.21
CA ALA A 67 -19.76 -11.05 38.44
C ALA A 67 -18.48 -10.25 38.22
N PRO A 68 -17.28 -10.87 38.28
CA PRO A 68 -16.03 -10.16 38.06
C PRO A 68 -15.97 -9.65 36.61
N LEU A 69 -15.79 -8.34 36.46
CA LEU A 69 -15.50 -7.66 35.20
C LEU A 69 -14.20 -8.23 34.61
N TYR A 70 -14.27 -8.91 33.46
CA TYR A 70 -13.09 -9.23 32.66
C TYR A 70 -12.73 -8.01 31.78
N PRO A 71 -11.53 -7.42 31.91
CA PRO A 71 -11.13 -6.23 31.17
C PRO A 71 -10.26 -6.62 29.96
N ASP A 72 -10.87 -7.00 28.82
CA ASP A 72 -10.09 -7.47 27.66
C ASP A 72 -10.55 -6.88 26.31
N SER A 73 -10.73 -5.56 26.25
CA SER A 73 -11.09 -4.85 25.02
C SER A 73 -9.97 -4.75 23.98
N GLY A 74 -8.71 -4.63 24.41
CA GLY A 74 -7.57 -4.40 23.50
C GLY A 74 -7.15 -5.63 22.67
N LEU A 75 -7.25 -6.83 23.24
CA LEU A 75 -6.88 -8.07 22.52
C LEU A 75 -7.94 -8.46 21.50
N LEU A 76 -9.22 -8.26 21.85
CA LEU A 76 -10.34 -8.50 20.95
C LEU A 76 -10.19 -7.71 19.65
N LEU A 77 -9.78 -6.44 19.71
CA LEU A 77 -9.63 -5.62 18.50
C LEU A 77 -8.45 -6.08 17.63
N SER A 78 -7.34 -6.53 18.23
CA SER A 78 -6.17 -7.04 17.51
C SER A 78 -6.53 -8.32 16.73
N TYR A 79 -7.25 -9.23 17.37
CA TYR A 79 -7.78 -10.44 16.75
C TYR A 79 -8.83 -10.10 15.69
N TYR A 80 -9.70 -9.12 15.96
CA TYR A 80 -10.75 -8.68 15.05
C TYR A 80 -10.22 -7.92 13.82
N MET A 81 -9.09 -7.21 13.93
CA MET A 81 -8.43 -6.59 12.77
C MET A 81 -7.82 -7.65 11.84
N ILE A 82 -7.24 -8.71 12.40
CA ILE A 82 -6.76 -9.88 11.64
C ILE A 82 -7.93 -10.61 10.97
N VAL A 83 -9.07 -10.75 11.67
CA VAL A 83 -10.30 -11.35 11.16
C VAL A 83 -10.97 -10.47 10.10
N LYS A 84 -11.04 -9.14 10.27
CA LYS A 84 -11.63 -8.19 9.30
C LYS A 84 -10.87 -8.17 7.97
N ASP A 85 -9.54 -8.33 8.01
CA ASP A 85 -8.72 -8.49 6.80
C ASP A 85 -9.10 -9.76 6.00
N HIS A 86 -9.68 -10.77 6.66
CA HIS A 86 -10.19 -11.99 6.06
C HIS A 86 -11.71 -11.98 5.82
N PHE A 87 -12.46 -11.09 6.49
CA PHE A 87 -13.92 -10.94 6.42
C PHE A 87 -14.32 -9.45 6.35
N PRO A 88 -14.29 -8.82 5.15
CA PRO A 88 -14.38 -7.36 5.00
C PRO A 88 -15.75 -6.75 5.33
N ASN A 89 -16.80 -7.56 5.45
CA ASN A 89 -18.17 -7.10 5.76
C ASN A 89 -18.44 -7.00 7.27
N LEU A 90 -17.44 -7.26 8.11
CA LEU A 90 -17.57 -7.24 9.56
C LEU A 90 -17.49 -5.79 10.10
N THR A 91 -18.60 -5.27 10.63
CA THR A 91 -18.69 -3.90 11.17
C THR A 91 -18.11 -3.83 12.58
N ILE A 92 -17.37 -2.77 12.92
CA ILE A 92 -16.85 -2.55 14.28
C ILE A 92 -17.81 -1.62 15.02
N PRO A 93 -18.34 -2.01 16.20
CA PRO A 93 -19.09 -1.08 17.03
C PRO A 93 -18.21 0.11 17.45
N GLN A 94 -18.65 1.34 17.18
CA GLN A 94 -17.87 2.57 17.43
C GLN A 94 -17.29 2.65 18.85
N LYS A 95 -18.04 2.18 19.86
CA LYS A 95 -17.60 2.15 21.27
C LYS A 95 -16.36 1.28 21.53
N LEU A 96 -16.18 0.19 20.77
CA LEU A 96 -15.03 -0.71 20.89
C LEU A 96 -13.77 -0.03 20.32
N TYR A 97 -13.94 0.67 19.20
CA TYR A 97 -12.90 1.49 18.59
C TYR A 97 -12.47 2.65 19.50
N ASP A 98 -13.43 3.37 20.10
CA ASP A 98 -13.16 4.49 21.01
C ASP A 98 -12.46 4.04 22.31
N SER A 99 -12.68 2.80 22.76
CA SER A 99 -11.99 2.26 23.93
C SER A 99 -10.54 1.88 23.63
N PHE A 100 -10.28 1.32 22.45
CA PHE A 100 -8.91 1.06 21.99
C PHE A 100 -8.08 2.34 21.85
N GLN A 101 -8.65 3.41 21.30
CA GLN A 101 -7.97 4.71 21.20
C GLN A 101 -7.55 5.28 22.57
N ARG A 102 -8.37 5.04 23.61
CA ARG A 102 -8.08 5.50 24.98
C ARG A 102 -6.98 4.68 25.66
N GLU A 103 -6.92 3.37 25.43
CA GLU A 103 -5.86 2.51 26.00
C GLU A 103 -4.50 2.73 25.33
N PHE A 104 -4.46 3.00 24.03
CA PHE A 104 -3.20 3.13 23.27
C PHE A 104 -2.58 4.53 23.23
N THR A 105 -3.32 5.57 23.63
CA THR A 105 -2.78 6.94 23.78
C THR A 105 -2.21 7.21 25.17
N GLY A 106 -2.30 6.24 26.09
CA GLY A 106 -1.74 6.26 27.44
C GLY A 106 -0.38 5.57 27.57
N ASP A 107 0.29 5.82 28.70
CA ASP A 107 1.60 5.30 29.14
C ASP A 107 1.85 3.83 28.75
N SER A 108 3.05 3.48 28.27
CA SER A 108 3.42 2.11 27.91
C SER A 108 3.33 1.12 29.08
N ASN A 109 3.29 1.62 30.32
CA ASN A 109 3.02 0.82 31.50
C ASN A 109 1.58 0.32 31.63
N SER A 110 0.63 0.85 30.84
CA SER A 110 -0.76 0.38 30.79
C SER A 110 -1.06 -0.59 29.64
N LEU A 111 -0.04 -1.04 28.90
CA LEU A 111 -0.23 -2.06 27.86
C LEU A 111 -0.60 -3.41 28.50
N HIS A 112 -1.66 -4.04 27.98
CA HIS A 112 -2.10 -5.37 28.40
C HIS A 112 -0.93 -6.38 28.35
N PRO A 113 -0.77 -7.29 29.33
CA PRO A 113 0.39 -8.19 29.44
C PRO A 113 0.69 -9.01 28.18
N VAL A 114 -0.34 -9.38 27.40
CA VAL A 114 -0.16 -10.11 26.15
C VAL A 114 0.39 -9.23 25.03
N ILE A 115 -0.07 -7.98 24.89
CA ILE A 115 0.47 -7.01 23.93
C ILE A 115 1.90 -6.66 24.31
N LYS A 116 2.16 -6.49 25.61
CA LYS A 116 3.51 -6.30 26.14
C LYS A 116 4.42 -7.48 25.80
N LYS A 117 3.99 -8.72 26.06
CA LYS A 117 4.76 -9.93 25.75
C LYS A 117 4.98 -10.10 24.24
N LEU A 118 3.99 -9.79 23.41
CA LEU A 118 4.12 -9.78 21.95
C LEU A 118 5.11 -8.71 21.49
N SER A 119 5.05 -7.51 22.05
CA SER A 119 5.99 -6.42 21.77
C SER A 119 7.43 -6.73 22.18
N GLU A 120 7.60 -7.47 23.27
CA GLU A 120 8.90 -7.91 23.78
C GLU A 120 9.45 -9.08 22.94
N SER A 121 8.57 -9.95 22.43
CA SER A 121 8.96 -11.10 21.61
C SER A 121 9.20 -10.77 20.13
N ASP A 122 8.53 -9.74 19.62
CA ASP A 122 8.65 -9.29 18.24
C ASP A 122 8.63 -7.76 18.18
N PRO A 123 9.81 -7.12 18.03
CA PRO A 123 9.91 -5.67 17.86
C PRO A 123 9.13 -5.15 16.64
N PHE A 124 8.84 -6.00 15.64
CA PHE A 124 8.05 -5.63 14.47
C PHE A 124 6.56 -5.57 14.79
N PHE A 125 6.06 -6.29 15.79
CA PHE A 125 4.64 -6.32 16.14
C PHE A 125 4.13 -4.92 16.54
N MET A 126 4.86 -4.20 17.40
CA MET A 126 4.46 -2.84 17.79
C MET A 126 4.65 -1.84 16.68
N GLN A 127 5.67 -2.02 15.84
CA GLN A 127 5.89 -1.17 14.67
C GLN A 127 4.75 -1.35 13.66
N TYR A 128 4.27 -2.58 13.48
CA TYR A 128 3.13 -2.95 12.65
C TYR A 128 1.80 -2.39 13.22
N ILE A 129 1.49 -2.62 14.50
CA ILE A 129 0.27 -2.09 15.15
C ILE A 129 0.23 -0.57 15.04
N ARG A 130 1.34 0.10 15.37
CA ARG A 130 1.47 1.56 15.26
C ARG A 130 1.23 2.02 13.83
N TRP A 131 1.86 1.37 12.85
CA TRP A 131 1.67 1.71 11.44
C TRP A 131 0.24 1.50 10.95
N VAL A 132 -0.38 0.35 11.23
CA VAL A 132 -1.75 0.06 10.79
C VAL A 132 -2.74 1.02 11.46
N SER A 133 -2.46 1.45 12.69
CA SER A 133 -3.26 2.48 13.37
C SER A 133 -3.06 3.87 12.77
N GLU A 134 -1.82 4.27 12.44
CA GLU A 134 -1.49 5.59 11.88
C GLU A 134 -1.93 5.72 10.40
N ASP A 135 -1.80 4.65 9.60
CA ASP A 135 -2.19 4.62 8.18
C ASP A 135 -3.72 4.63 7.97
N ASN A 136 -4.49 4.05 8.91
CA ASN A 136 -5.95 4.10 8.87
C ASN A 136 -6.53 5.43 9.37
N LEU A 137 -5.74 6.28 10.05
CA LEU A 137 -6.24 7.45 10.75
C LEU A 137 -6.07 8.79 10.02
N SER A 138 -5.14 8.94 9.07
CA SER A 138 -5.06 10.21 8.33
C SER A 138 -4.22 10.16 7.04
N GLN A 139 -4.66 9.48 5.99
CA GLN A 139 -4.39 10.07 4.66
C GLN A 139 -5.30 11.28 4.51
N LYS A 140 -4.90 12.38 5.14
CA LYS A 140 -5.51 13.68 4.89
C LYS A 140 -5.34 13.98 3.40
N ASP A 141 -6.43 14.36 2.75
CA ASP A 141 -6.40 14.79 1.36
C ASP A 141 -5.29 15.83 1.17
N PHE A 142 -4.51 15.66 0.11
CA PHE A 142 -3.49 16.61 -0.27
C PHE A 142 -4.16 17.90 -0.70
N ASP A 143 -4.02 18.96 0.09
CA ASP A 143 -4.40 20.28 -0.37
C ASP A 143 -3.48 20.76 -1.51
N VAL A 144 -3.94 21.80 -2.22
CA VAL A 144 -3.22 22.39 -3.36
C VAL A 144 -1.79 22.80 -2.96
N GLN A 145 -1.60 23.31 -1.75
CA GLN A 145 -0.29 23.79 -1.29
C GLN A 145 0.67 22.64 -0.99
N SER A 146 0.15 21.52 -0.51
CA SER A 146 0.89 20.28 -0.28
C SER A 146 1.36 19.69 -1.59
N ILE A 147 0.51 19.65 -2.62
CA ILE A 147 0.89 19.22 -3.98
C ILE A 147 1.96 20.16 -4.55
N ARG A 148 1.73 21.48 -4.50
CA ARG A 148 2.71 22.45 -5.02
C ARG A 148 4.06 22.32 -4.33
N SER A 149 4.08 22.32 -3.00
CA SER A 149 5.32 22.19 -2.23
C SER A 149 6.01 20.83 -2.44
N LEU A 150 5.24 19.75 -2.65
CA LEU A 150 5.82 18.45 -2.99
C LEU A 150 6.54 18.52 -4.32
N VAL A 151 5.87 19.06 -5.34
CA VAL A 151 6.37 18.99 -6.71
C VAL A 151 7.46 20.03 -6.95
N SER A 152 7.36 21.25 -6.41
CA SER A 152 8.32 22.34 -6.62
C SER A 152 9.43 22.41 -5.57
N GLY A 153 9.24 21.82 -4.39
CA GLY A 153 10.13 21.96 -3.25
C GLY A 153 11.55 21.44 -3.49
N ALA A 154 12.51 22.13 -2.87
CA ALA A 154 13.93 21.76 -2.92
C ALA A 154 14.18 20.43 -2.18
N ARG A 155 15.08 19.61 -2.73
CA ARG A 155 15.45 18.28 -2.21
C ARG A 155 16.96 18.16 -2.18
N LYS A 156 17.45 17.22 -1.38
CA LYS A 156 18.88 16.93 -1.24
C LYS A 156 19.28 15.70 -2.07
N ILE A 157 18.85 15.65 -3.35
CA ILE A 157 19.05 14.49 -4.24
C ILE A 157 20.54 14.17 -4.40
N ASN A 158 21.41 15.19 -4.37
CA ASN A 158 22.87 15.04 -4.43
C ASN A 158 23.44 14.21 -3.26
N LEU A 159 22.76 14.17 -2.11
CA LEU A 159 23.17 13.36 -0.96
C LEU A 159 22.74 11.90 -1.09
N PHE A 160 21.74 11.60 -1.93
CA PHE A 160 21.28 10.24 -2.15
C PHE A 160 22.14 9.55 -3.21
N LYS A 161 22.68 8.37 -2.89
CA LYS A 161 23.49 7.53 -3.79
C LYS A 161 24.56 8.32 -4.54
N GLN A 162 25.30 9.17 -3.81
CA GLN A 162 26.40 9.99 -4.35
C GLN A 162 25.95 10.86 -5.55
N GLY A 163 24.69 11.30 -5.56
CA GLY A 163 24.14 12.17 -6.60
C GLY A 163 23.85 11.49 -7.93
N LYS A 164 23.81 10.14 -7.99
CA LYS A 164 23.46 9.37 -9.21
C LYS A 164 22.20 9.89 -9.92
N TYR A 165 21.22 10.39 -9.16
CA TYR A 165 19.92 10.83 -9.67
C TYR A 165 19.78 12.36 -9.79
N THR A 166 20.84 13.14 -9.53
CA THR A 166 20.79 14.62 -9.56
C THR A 166 20.39 15.16 -10.93
N ASN A 167 20.84 14.51 -11.99
CA ASN A 167 20.54 14.90 -13.37
C ASN A 167 19.38 14.10 -14.00
N GLY A 168 18.76 13.21 -13.23
CA GLY A 168 17.66 12.37 -13.70
C GLY A 168 16.34 13.11 -13.75
N ILE A 169 15.35 12.52 -14.41
CA ILE A 169 13.99 13.05 -14.42
C ILE A 169 13.28 12.79 -13.09
N GLN A 170 12.19 13.52 -12.87
CA GLN A 170 11.25 13.25 -11.80
C GLN A 170 9.88 13.01 -12.40
N ILE A 171 9.31 11.85 -12.11
CA ILE A 171 7.95 11.48 -12.53
C ILE A 171 7.04 11.57 -11.31
N TYR A 172 5.91 12.26 -11.44
CA TYR A 172 4.89 12.31 -10.38
C TYR A 172 3.64 11.60 -10.88
N LYS A 173 3.16 10.65 -10.09
CA LYS A 173 1.97 9.85 -10.35
C LYS A 173 0.94 10.17 -9.27
N PHE A 174 -0.08 10.94 -9.62
CA PHE A 174 -1.19 11.28 -8.73
C PHE A 174 -2.30 10.25 -8.86
N CYS A 175 -2.70 9.65 -7.76
CA CYS A 175 -3.67 8.58 -7.70
C CYS A 175 -4.74 8.87 -6.65
N ARG A 176 -5.93 8.30 -6.84
CA ARG A 176 -6.93 8.18 -5.78
C ARG A 176 -6.61 6.98 -4.90
N SER A 177 -6.97 7.05 -3.62
CA SER A 177 -6.65 6.03 -2.61
C SER A 177 -7.14 4.64 -2.97
N GLN A 178 -8.32 4.53 -3.61
CA GLN A 178 -8.93 3.23 -3.97
C GLN A 178 -8.17 2.46 -5.06
N ARG A 179 -7.24 3.11 -5.80
CA ARG A 179 -6.42 2.55 -6.90
C ARG A 179 -7.18 1.98 -8.11
N ILE A 180 -8.50 1.81 -8.02
CA ILE A 180 -9.37 1.33 -9.11
C ILE A 180 -9.65 2.38 -10.18
N TYR A 181 -9.32 3.64 -9.91
CA TYR A 181 -9.44 4.74 -10.87
C TYR A 181 -8.06 5.05 -11.47
N PRO A 182 -7.99 5.37 -12.78
CA PRO A 182 -6.75 5.80 -13.41
C PRO A 182 -6.11 6.99 -12.70
N CYS A 183 -4.82 6.85 -12.41
CA CYS A 183 -3.94 7.91 -11.96
C CYS A 183 -3.49 8.78 -13.14
N ARG A 184 -2.78 9.87 -12.86
CA ARG A 184 -2.17 10.75 -13.86
C ARG A 184 -0.67 10.92 -13.61
N LEU A 185 0.13 10.74 -14.67
CA LEU A 185 1.57 10.94 -14.67
C LEU A 185 1.94 12.29 -15.28
N ILE A 186 2.94 12.95 -14.70
CA ILE A 186 3.65 14.10 -15.28
C ILE A 186 5.16 13.89 -15.14
N VAL A 187 5.95 14.56 -15.98
CA VAL A 187 7.43 14.45 -15.99
C VAL A 187 8.04 15.84 -15.80
N ARG A 188 9.08 15.92 -14.98
CA ARG A 188 9.86 17.13 -14.68
C ARG A 188 11.36 16.83 -14.89
N ASP A 189 12.10 17.77 -15.46
CA ASP A 189 13.55 17.67 -15.61
C ASP A 189 14.29 18.04 -14.31
N LYS A 190 15.63 17.96 -14.37
CA LYS A 190 16.53 18.37 -13.29
C LYS A 190 16.50 19.86 -13.00
N ASP A 191 16.16 20.67 -13.99
CA ASP A 191 16.13 22.14 -13.93
C ASP A 191 14.79 22.64 -13.33
N GLY A 192 13.86 21.71 -13.12
CA GLY A 192 12.58 21.95 -12.50
C GLY A 192 11.45 22.28 -13.47
N ASN A 193 11.66 22.14 -14.77
CA ASN A 193 10.66 22.36 -15.81
C ASN A 193 9.84 21.09 -16.05
N PHE A 194 8.55 21.25 -16.29
CA PHE A 194 7.70 20.13 -16.70
C PHE A 194 7.77 19.91 -18.21
N ALA A 195 7.60 18.66 -18.62
CA ALA A 195 7.26 18.35 -20.00
C ALA A 195 5.96 19.07 -20.38
N ARG A 196 5.91 19.63 -21.58
CA ARG A 196 4.75 20.39 -22.09
C ARG A 196 4.31 19.88 -23.45
N THR A 197 3.02 20.01 -23.73
CA THR A 197 2.46 19.81 -25.06
C THR A 197 2.84 20.98 -25.98
N ALA A 198 2.62 20.83 -27.29
CA ALA A 198 2.80 21.92 -28.25
C ALA A 198 1.95 23.17 -27.93
N SER A 199 0.80 22.99 -27.28
CA SER A 199 -0.05 24.07 -26.80
C SER A 199 0.42 24.73 -25.49
N GLY A 200 1.56 24.30 -24.94
CA GLY A 200 2.14 24.86 -23.72
C GLY A 200 1.54 24.30 -22.42
N LYS A 201 0.52 23.44 -22.47
CA LYS A 201 -0.02 22.77 -21.27
C LYS A 201 0.97 21.74 -20.74
N ILE A 202 0.94 21.44 -19.44
CA ILE A 202 1.69 20.29 -18.89
C ILE A 202 1.31 19.01 -19.64
N TRP A 203 2.35 18.34 -20.13
CA TRP A 203 2.22 17.01 -20.71
C TRP A 203 1.87 16.01 -19.60
N SER A 204 0.86 15.19 -19.83
CA SER A 204 0.46 14.16 -18.89
C SER A 204 -0.16 12.98 -19.61
N ILE A 205 -0.06 11.79 -19.01
CA ILE A 205 -0.73 10.57 -19.47
C ILE A 205 -1.44 9.89 -18.30
N PRO A 206 -2.57 9.19 -18.55
CA PRO A 206 -3.19 8.37 -17.53
C PRO A 206 -2.41 7.06 -17.31
N SER A 207 -2.51 6.47 -16.12
CA SER A 207 -1.88 5.19 -15.78
C SER A 207 -2.56 4.50 -14.61
N LEU A 208 -2.56 3.17 -14.55
CA LEU A 208 -3.20 2.40 -13.47
C LEU A 208 -2.18 1.87 -12.46
N ALA A 209 -2.57 1.76 -11.19
CA ALA A 209 -1.77 1.24 -10.07
C ALA A 209 -2.47 0.07 -9.34
N LEU A 210 -3.46 -0.54 -10.00
CA LEU A 210 -4.31 -1.59 -9.47
C LEU A 210 -3.68 -2.97 -9.70
N ALA A 211 -3.66 -3.77 -8.64
CA ALA A 211 -3.34 -5.18 -8.74
C ALA A 211 -4.54 -6.00 -9.22
N ALA A 212 -4.30 -7.00 -10.06
CA ALA A 212 -5.33 -7.86 -10.64
C ALA A 212 -6.10 -8.68 -9.59
N ASN A 213 -5.43 -9.03 -8.49
CA ASN A 213 -6.03 -9.72 -7.35
C ASN A 213 -6.57 -8.75 -6.28
N ARG A 214 -6.51 -7.43 -6.53
CA ARG A 214 -6.94 -6.34 -5.62
C ARG A 214 -6.33 -6.39 -4.23
N LYS A 215 -5.18 -7.06 -4.07
CA LYS A 215 -4.48 -7.13 -2.79
C LYS A 215 -4.00 -5.72 -2.37
N PRO A 216 -4.02 -5.42 -1.05
CA PRO A 216 -3.50 -4.16 -0.54
C PRO A 216 -1.98 -4.05 -0.73
N TYR A 217 -1.44 -2.84 -0.61
CA TYR A 217 -0.04 -2.56 -0.96
C TYR A 217 0.97 -3.32 -0.07
N TYR A 218 0.61 -3.70 1.15
CA TYR A 218 1.47 -4.43 2.08
C TYR A 218 1.50 -5.94 1.82
N GLN A 219 0.81 -6.41 0.78
CA GLN A 219 0.87 -7.81 0.35
C GLN A 219 1.65 -7.98 -0.96
N ILE A 220 2.32 -9.12 -1.10
CA ILE A 220 3.00 -9.51 -2.33
C ILE A 220 2.01 -9.48 -3.50
N SER A 221 2.43 -8.83 -4.60
CA SER A 221 1.63 -8.57 -5.79
C SER A 221 0.38 -7.70 -5.56
N GLY A 222 0.31 -6.93 -4.47
CA GLY A 222 -0.76 -5.97 -4.22
C GLY A 222 -0.60 -4.65 -4.99
N ASN A 223 -1.54 -3.72 -4.76
CA ASN A 223 -1.56 -2.41 -5.43
C ASN A 223 -0.22 -1.69 -5.33
N THR A 224 0.13 -0.87 -6.33
CA THR A 224 1.37 -0.10 -6.24
C THR A 224 1.29 0.86 -5.03
N PRO A 225 2.26 0.81 -4.10
CA PRO A 225 2.25 1.68 -2.93
C PRO A 225 2.54 3.14 -3.28
N SER A 226 1.99 4.06 -2.50
CA SER A 226 2.45 5.45 -2.46
C SER A 226 3.89 5.52 -1.93
N GLY A 227 4.68 6.45 -2.44
CA GLY A 227 6.07 6.64 -2.03
C GLY A 227 7.01 6.94 -3.18
N ILE A 228 8.29 6.75 -2.92
CA ILE A 228 9.37 7.16 -3.81
C ILE A 228 10.07 5.91 -4.33
N TYR A 229 10.40 5.93 -5.62
CA TYR A 229 11.11 4.85 -6.29
C TYR A 229 12.25 5.44 -7.12
N THR A 230 13.34 4.72 -7.27
CA THR A 230 14.32 5.07 -8.30
C THR A 230 13.88 4.51 -9.64
N ILE A 231 14.20 5.25 -10.71
CA ILE A 231 14.15 4.79 -12.09
C ILE A 231 15.60 4.61 -12.50
N ASP A 232 16.03 3.37 -12.71
CA ASP A 232 17.44 3.09 -12.94
C ASP A 232 17.80 2.95 -14.42
N SER A 233 16.87 2.41 -15.21
CA SER A 233 16.97 2.22 -16.64
C SER A 233 15.63 1.67 -17.17
N VAL A 234 15.67 1.12 -18.38
CA VAL A 234 14.65 0.24 -18.92
C VAL A 234 15.14 -1.20 -18.96
N MET A 235 14.21 -2.16 -19.04
CA MET A 235 14.56 -3.56 -19.33
C MET A 235 15.26 -3.65 -20.70
N PRO A 236 16.32 -4.48 -20.88
CA PRO A 236 17.10 -4.52 -22.12
C PRO A 236 16.28 -4.84 -23.38
N THR A 237 15.19 -5.58 -23.23
CA THR A 237 14.28 -5.98 -24.30
C THR A 237 12.82 -5.75 -23.91
N ALA A 238 12.00 -5.49 -24.93
CA ALA A 238 10.54 -5.50 -24.84
C ALA A 238 10.02 -6.88 -25.24
N ASP A 239 10.11 -7.84 -24.32
CA ASP A 239 9.63 -9.21 -24.48
C ASP A 239 8.27 -9.43 -23.78
N GLN A 240 7.67 -10.59 -24.01
CA GLN A 240 6.38 -10.99 -23.41
C GLN A 240 5.29 -9.93 -23.61
N THR A 241 5.13 -9.51 -24.87
CA THR A 241 4.30 -8.36 -25.28
C THR A 241 2.85 -8.46 -24.81
N ARG A 242 2.30 -9.68 -24.71
CA ARG A 242 0.98 -9.90 -24.12
C ARG A 242 0.89 -9.39 -22.69
N SER A 243 1.90 -9.60 -21.86
CA SER A 243 1.90 -9.19 -20.45
C SER A 243 2.39 -7.77 -20.24
N PHE A 244 3.33 -7.29 -21.06
CA PHE A 244 4.08 -6.06 -20.79
C PHE A 244 4.02 -4.99 -21.88
N GLY A 245 3.36 -5.25 -23.01
CA GLY A 245 3.36 -4.36 -24.16
C GLY A 245 4.57 -4.56 -25.08
N LEU A 246 4.51 -3.90 -26.23
CA LEU A 246 5.51 -3.78 -27.28
C LEU A 246 6.70 -2.89 -26.89
N TYR A 247 6.54 -1.93 -25.98
CA TYR A 247 7.60 -0.99 -25.58
C TYR A 247 8.36 -1.44 -24.33
N ARG A 248 9.60 -0.95 -24.16
CA ARG A 248 10.43 -1.31 -23.00
C ARG A 248 9.82 -0.81 -21.69
N ARG A 249 10.08 -1.60 -20.64
CA ARG A 249 9.57 -1.39 -19.28
C ARG A 249 10.56 -0.55 -18.48
N LEU A 250 10.10 0.48 -17.78
CA LEU A 250 10.95 1.21 -16.82
C LEU A 250 11.18 0.35 -15.58
N ILE A 251 12.41 0.31 -15.09
CA ILE A 251 12.80 -0.41 -13.88
C ILE A 251 12.57 0.49 -12.67
N LEU A 252 11.69 0.07 -11.77
CA LEU A 252 11.45 0.75 -10.50
C LEU A 252 12.06 -0.04 -9.36
N ASN A 253 12.82 0.65 -8.50
CA ASN A 253 13.37 0.07 -7.29
C ASN A 253 12.92 0.87 -6.06
N PHE A 254 12.64 0.16 -4.97
CA PHE A 254 12.42 0.78 -3.67
C PHE A 254 13.68 1.52 -3.21
N ILE A 255 13.49 2.63 -2.50
CA ILE A 255 14.62 3.32 -1.87
C ILE A 255 15.22 2.39 -0.79
N PRO A 256 16.53 2.11 -0.84
CA PRO A 256 17.17 1.22 0.12
C PRO A 256 17.01 1.71 1.55
N LYS A 257 16.81 0.76 2.48
CA LYS A 257 16.73 1.03 3.91
C LYS A 257 17.97 1.77 4.39
N ALA A 258 17.75 2.74 5.27
CA ALA A 258 18.78 3.48 5.98
C ALA A 258 18.30 3.77 7.40
N LEU A 259 19.23 4.12 8.29
CA LEU A 259 18.88 4.57 9.63
C LEU A 259 17.86 5.70 9.53
N ASN A 260 16.73 5.57 10.24
CA ASN A 260 15.62 6.53 10.26
C ASN A 260 15.08 6.91 8.87
N GLU A 261 15.18 6.00 7.89
CA GLU A 261 14.78 6.26 6.49
C GLU A 261 15.43 7.48 5.86
N GLN A 262 16.65 7.84 6.29
CA GLN A 262 17.38 9.04 5.84
C GLN A 262 17.46 9.16 4.31
N ASN A 263 17.58 8.04 3.59
CA ASN A 263 17.57 8.03 2.13
C ASN A 263 16.28 8.60 1.54
N HIS A 264 15.11 8.31 2.13
CA HIS A 264 13.84 8.90 1.71
C HIS A 264 13.80 10.39 2.01
N LEU A 265 14.27 10.79 3.19
CA LEU A 265 14.25 12.18 3.63
C LEU A 265 15.07 13.09 2.70
N TYR A 266 16.19 12.61 2.15
CA TYR A 266 16.94 13.34 1.12
C TYR A 266 16.16 13.60 -0.17
N LEU A 267 15.21 12.72 -0.49
CA LEU A 267 14.39 12.75 -1.70
C LEU A 267 13.06 13.48 -1.49
N LEU A 268 12.77 13.94 -0.27
CA LEU A 268 11.57 14.70 0.06
C LEU A 268 11.91 16.17 0.29
N PRO A 269 11.04 17.10 -0.18
CA PRO A 269 11.08 18.46 0.33
C PRO A 269 10.91 18.49 1.84
N ASN A 270 11.54 19.46 2.52
CA ASN A 270 11.47 19.57 3.98
C ASN A 270 10.03 19.57 4.52
N SER A 271 9.08 20.19 3.81
CA SER A 271 7.65 20.22 4.18
C SER A 271 6.95 18.85 4.12
N HIS A 272 7.55 17.86 3.47
CA HIS A 272 7.01 16.51 3.30
C HIS A 272 7.73 15.44 4.13
N GLN A 273 8.88 15.76 4.74
CA GLN A 273 9.68 14.80 5.50
C GLN A 273 8.95 14.24 6.72
N GLN A 274 8.05 15.01 7.32
CA GLN A 274 7.24 14.59 8.48
C GLN A 274 5.91 13.94 8.10
N GLN A 275 5.55 13.94 6.82
CA GLN A 275 4.32 13.30 6.35
C GLN A 275 4.52 11.79 6.24
N THR A 276 3.42 11.04 6.26
CA THR A 276 3.46 9.57 6.21
C THR A 276 3.08 8.99 4.84
N TRP A 277 2.61 9.79 3.89
CA TRP A 277 2.11 9.29 2.60
C TRP A 277 3.11 8.41 1.83
N TRP A 278 4.42 8.66 1.99
CA TRP A 278 5.48 7.94 1.27
C TRP A 278 5.85 6.60 1.92
N ARG A 279 5.33 6.37 3.13
CA ARG A 279 5.66 5.21 3.94
C ARG A 279 5.05 3.92 3.39
N GLU A 280 3.95 3.95 2.62
CA GLU A 280 3.43 2.71 1.99
C GLU A 280 4.53 1.94 1.22
N ALA A 281 5.42 2.65 0.52
CA ALA A 281 6.56 2.06 -0.18
C ALA A 281 7.62 1.47 0.77
N VAL A 282 7.84 2.07 1.94
CA VAL A 282 8.73 1.52 2.98
C VAL A 282 8.19 0.20 3.50
N THR A 283 6.90 0.12 3.82
CA THR A 283 6.28 -1.13 4.27
C THR A 283 6.32 -2.18 3.17
N ALA A 284 5.95 -1.82 1.94
CA ALA A 284 6.01 -2.72 0.79
C ALA A 284 7.43 -3.27 0.56
N ARG A 285 8.47 -2.45 0.70
CA ARG A 285 9.87 -2.88 0.66
C ARG A 285 10.18 -3.88 1.77
N ASP A 286 9.81 -3.56 3.01
CA ASP A 286 10.18 -4.34 4.19
C ASP A 286 9.44 -5.71 4.24
N VAL A 287 8.25 -5.82 3.64
CA VAL A 287 7.56 -7.11 3.43
C VAL A 287 8.06 -7.89 2.21
N GLY A 288 9.14 -7.43 1.56
CA GLY A 288 9.83 -8.16 0.50
C GLY A 288 9.22 -8.02 -0.89
N ARG A 289 8.43 -6.97 -1.17
CA ARG A 289 8.01 -6.69 -2.54
C ARG A 289 9.18 -6.21 -3.38
N ASP A 290 9.18 -6.59 -4.65
CA ASP A 290 10.21 -6.22 -5.61
C ASP A 290 9.64 -6.16 -7.05
N LEU A 291 10.55 -6.08 -8.04
CA LEU A 291 10.25 -6.22 -9.47
C LEU A 291 9.17 -5.28 -10.04
N LEU A 292 8.95 -4.14 -9.39
CA LEU A 292 8.02 -3.12 -9.87
C LEU A 292 8.50 -2.51 -11.20
N ARG A 293 7.57 -2.30 -12.11
CA ARG A 293 7.84 -1.72 -13.43
C ARG A 293 6.77 -0.69 -13.81
N ILE A 294 7.12 0.23 -14.70
CA ILE A 294 6.12 0.95 -15.52
C ILE A 294 6.11 0.32 -16.90
N HIS A 295 4.96 -0.17 -17.34
CA HIS A 295 4.84 -0.87 -18.60
C HIS A 295 3.44 -0.79 -19.21
N GLY A 296 3.36 -0.99 -20.53
CA GLY A 296 2.10 -1.18 -21.22
C GLY A 296 1.50 -2.57 -20.98
N THR A 297 0.56 -2.99 -21.82
CA THR A 297 0.01 -4.35 -21.72
C THR A 297 -0.63 -4.76 -23.02
N GLY A 298 -0.24 -5.90 -23.57
CA GLY A 298 -0.94 -6.51 -24.70
C GLY A 298 -2.27 -7.17 -24.30
N LYS A 299 -2.67 -7.15 -23.02
CA LYS A 299 -3.99 -7.64 -22.58
C LYS A 299 -5.07 -6.62 -22.89
N ILE A 300 -6.20 -7.10 -23.39
CA ILE A 300 -7.41 -6.30 -23.62
C ILE A 300 -8.35 -6.51 -22.43
N VAL A 301 -8.80 -5.41 -21.82
CA VAL A 301 -9.89 -5.43 -20.85
C VAL A 301 -11.21 -5.37 -21.59
N THR A 302 -12.12 -6.31 -21.32
CA THR A 302 -13.35 -6.52 -22.11
C THR A 302 -14.60 -5.91 -21.49
N LYS A 303 -14.51 -5.30 -20.31
CA LYS A 303 -15.65 -4.76 -19.57
C LYS A 303 -15.58 -3.22 -19.50
N PRO A 304 -16.25 -2.50 -20.41
CA PRO A 304 -16.25 -1.03 -20.44
C PRO A 304 -16.83 -0.35 -19.19
N SER A 305 -17.64 -1.07 -18.40
CA SER A 305 -18.21 -0.56 -17.16
C SER A 305 -17.24 -0.57 -15.97
N ASP A 306 -16.06 -1.20 -16.09
CA ASP A 306 -15.05 -1.12 -15.04
C ASP A 306 -14.43 0.29 -14.99
N PRO A 307 -14.21 0.87 -13.80
CA PRO A 307 -13.72 2.25 -13.64
C PRO A 307 -12.30 2.47 -14.16
N TYR A 308 -11.54 1.38 -14.35
CA TYR A 308 -10.20 1.39 -14.92
C TYR A 308 -10.18 1.00 -16.41
N TYR A 309 -11.31 0.82 -17.09
CA TYR A 309 -11.30 0.65 -18.55
C TYR A 309 -10.62 1.87 -19.20
N THR A 310 -9.59 1.78 -20.04
CA THR A 310 -9.02 0.72 -20.89
C THR A 310 -7.66 0.16 -20.39
N PHE A 311 -7.45 0.12 -19.07
CA PHE A 311 -6.21 -0.35 -18.45
C PHE A 311 -6.33 -1.78 -17.95
N ALA A 312 -5.29 -2.59 -18.12
CA ALA A 312 -5.25 -3.93 -17.53
C ALA A 312 -4.59 -3.88 -16.14
N PRO A 313 -5.26 -4.37 -15.08
CA PRO A 313 -4.62 -4.57 -13.78
C PRO A 313 -3.39 -5.48 -13.88
N THR A 314 -2.38 -5.23 -13.05
CA THR A 314 -1.08 -5.94 -13.09
C THR A 314 -0.84 -6.73 -11.80
N GLN A 315 0.34 -7.31 -11.60
CA GLN A 315 0.74 -7.89 -10.31
C GLN A 315 1.47 -6.85 -9.43
N GLY A 316 0.96 -5.62 -9.39
CA GLY A 316 1.46 -4.53 -8.56
C GLY A 316 2.34 -3.51 -9.28
N CYS A 317 2.64 -3.71 -10.56
CA CYS A 317 3.29 -2.74 -11.44
C CYS A 317 2.36 -1.58 -11.83
N ILE A 318 2.94 -0.52 -12.38
CA ILE A 318 2.19 0.59 -12.96
C ILE A 318 1.92 0.29 -14.43
N ASN A 319 0.64 0.32 -14.83
CA ASN A 319 0.23 0.09 -16.21
C ASN A 319 -0.02 1.40 -16.96
N THR A 320 0.48 1.50 -18.19
CA THR A 320 0.11 2.48 -19.21
C THR A 320 -0.72 1.80 -20.30
N ARG A 321 -1.54 2.54 -21.06
CA ARG A 321 -2.34 1.93 -22.13
C ARG A 321 -1.46 1.61 -23.33
N GLU A 322 -1.57 0.38 -23.81
CA GLU A 322 -0.81 -0.07 -24.97
C GLU A 322 -1.53 -1.18 -25.71
N ASN A 323 -2.61 -0.83 -26.42
CA ASN A 323 -3.38 -1.77 -27.25
C ASN A 323 -4.37 -1.00 -28.12
N THR A 324 -5.08 -1.72 -28.98
CA THR A 324 -6.20 -1.19 -29.75
C THR A 324 -7.52 -1.55 -29.08
N TYR A 325 -8.32 -0.54 -28.77
CA TYR A 325 -9.69 -0.69 -28.25
C TYR A 325 -10.65 -0.09 -29.27
N GLY A 326 -11.40 -0.95 -29.97
CA GLY A 326 -12.20 -0.54 -31.13
C GLY A 326 -11.30 0.08 -32.20
N ASN A 327 -11.48 1.37 -32.47
CA ASN A 327 -10.78 2.08 -33.55
C ASN A 327 -9.61 2.93 -33.00
N VAL A 328 -9.34 2.85 -31.70
CA VAL A 328 -8.34 3.69 -31.02
C VAL A 328 -7.17 2.84 -30.58
N THR A 329 -5.99 3.15 -31.12
CA THR A 329 -4.73 2.54 -30.69
C THR A 329 -4.02 3.43 -29.69
N PHE A 330 -3.74 2.88 -28.51
CA PHE A 330 -2.98 3.55 -27.46
C PHE A 330 -1.52 3.13 -27.49
N ASN A 331 -0.62 4.09 -27.27
CA ASN A 331 0.82 3.91 -27.18
C ASN A 331 1.42 4.71 -26.00
N ASP A 332 0.69 4.83 -24.90
CA ASP A 332 1.04 5.71 -23.78
C ASP A 332 2.43 5.38 -23.19
N GLN A 333 2.85 4.11 -23.22
CA GLN A 333 4.20 3.72 -22.79
C GLN A 333 5.29 4.35 -23.66
N ARG A 334 5.12 4.40 -24.99
CA ARG A 334 6.04 5.08 -25.90
C ARG A 334 6.09 6.57 -25.60
N LEU A 335 4.92 7.20 -25.42
CA LEU A 335 4.83 8.61 -25.09
C LEU A 335 5.58 8.94 -23.79
N LEU A 336 5.52 8.06 -22.78
CA LEU A 336 6.28 8.22 -21.54
C LEU A 336 7.79 8.11 -21.73
N LEU A 337 8.24 7.13 -22.50
CA LEU A 337 9.66 6.95 -22.81
C LEU A 337 10.22 8.15 -23.59
N ASP A 338 9.45 8.68 -24.54
CA ASP A 338 9.84 9.86 -25.32
C ASP A 338 9.89 11.13 -24.47
N ALA A 339 8.85 11.38 -23.66
CA ALA A 339 8.85 12.49 -22.72
C ALA A 339 10.05 12.41 -21.77
N SER A 340 10.37 11.21 -21.27
CA SER A 340 11.53 10.97 -20.39
C SER A 340 12.85 11.33 -21.08
N MET A 341 13.06 10.87 -22.33
CA MET A 341 14.27 11.20 -23.09
C MET A 341 14.37 12.69 -23.42
N ILE A 342 13.26 13.33 -23.81
CA ILE A 342 13.21 14.77 -24.08
C ILE A 342 13.61 15.57 -22.83
N MET A 343 13.06 15.22 -21.66
CA MET A 343 13.41 15.90 -20.39
C MET A 343 14.87 15.64 -19.96
N LEU A 344 15.48 14.55 -20.44
CA LEU A 344 16.92 14.29 -20.28
C LEU A 344 17.79 14.94 -21.37
N LYS A 345 17.19 15.70 -22.29
CA LYS A 345 17.87 16.30 -23.45
C LYS A 345 18.54 15.25 -24.35
N LEU A 346 17.90 14.08 -24.47
CA LEU A 346 18.33 12.97 -25.31
C LEU A 346 17.44 12.88 -26.57
N PRO A 347 18.00 12.49 -27.73
CA PRO A 347 17.20 12.11 -28.88
C PRO A 347 16.26 10.94 -28.55
N THR A 348 15.01 11.02 -28.98
CA THR A 348 13.98 9.98 -28.77
C THR A 348 14.23 8.76 -29.66
N GLN A 349 15.17 7.92 -29.24
CA GLN A 349 15.63 6.76 -29.99
C GLN A 349 15.78 5.57 -29.05
N TYR A 350 15.49 4.36 -29.55
CA TYR A 350 15.54 3.12 -28.77
C TYR A 350 16.87 2.89 -28.05
N ALA A 351 18.00 3.28 -28.67
CA ALA A 351 19.33 3.15 -28.07
C ALA A 351 19.55 4.07 -26.85
N ASN A 352 18.80 5.17 -26.73
CA ASN A 352 18.91 6.11 -25.61
C ASN A 352 18.01 5.77 -24.42
N GLU A 353 17.06 4.84 -24.58
CA GLU A 353 16.13 4.48 -23.49
C GLU A 353 16.84 3.92 -22.26
N THR A 354 17.98 3.23 -22.46
CA THR A 354 18.79 2.69 -21.36
C THR A 354 19.45 3.79 -20.51
N LYS A 355 19.50 5.03 -21.01
CA LYS A 355 20.00 6.20 -20.30
C LYS A 355 18.92 6.87 -19.45
N ILE A 356 17.66 6.42 -19.53
CA ILE A 356 16.59 6.97 -18.69
C ILE A 356 16.86 6.62 -17.23
N ASN A 357 17.09 7.65 -16.42
CA ASN A 357 17.21 7.52 -14.98
C ASN A 357 16.46 8.65 -14.26
N GLY A 358 16.14 8.44 -12.99
CA GLY A 358 15.39 9.44 -12.23
C GLY A 358 14.71 8.92 -10.98
N LEU A 359 13.67 9.63 -10.58
CA LEU A 359 12.84 9.32 -9.42
C LEU A 359 11.37 9.29 -9.83
N LEU A 360 10.61 8.37 -9.25
CA LEU A 360 9.16 8.33 -9.35
C LEU A 360 8.55 8.61 -7.97
N TYR A 361 7.56 9.49 -7.92
CA TYR A 361 6.75 9.79 -6.76
C TYR A 361 5.32 9.29 -7.03
N VAL A 362 4.85 8.31 -6.27
CA VAL A 362 3.47 7.82 -6.32
C VAL A 362 2.72 8.42 -5.14
N ILE A 363 1.67 9.20 -5.42
CA ILE A 363 1.03 10.07 -4.45
C ILE A 363 -0.47 9.75 -4.42
N ASN A 364 -1.00 9.44 -3.24
CA ASN A 364 -2.44 9.45 -2.99
C ASN A 364 -2.88 10.88 -2.73
N VAL A 365 -3.72 11.42 -3.60
CA VAL A 365 -4.15 12.82 -3.48
C VAL A 365 -5.42 12.97 -2.65
N ASP A 366 -6.39 12.07 -2.81
CA ASP A 366 -7.65 12.03 -2.05
C ASP A 366 -8.38 10.71 -2.31
N ASN A 367 -9.62 10.60 -1.81
CA ASN A 367 -10.50 9.44 -1.95
C ASN A 367 -11.60 9.60 -3.02
N LYS A 368 -11.50 10.59 -3.92
CA LYS A 368 -12.54 10.84 -4.94
C LYS A 368 -12.73 9.63 -5.86
N GLU A 369 -13.98 9.26 -6.10
CA GLU A 369 -14.38 8.12 -6.94
C GLU A 369 -14.35 8.43 -8.45
N ALA A 370 -13.22 8.96 -8.92
CA ALA A 370 -13.02 9.30 -10.33
C ALA A 370 -11.53 9.27 -10.73
N ALA A 371 -11.27 9.09 -12.02
CA ALA A 371 -9.92 9.22 -12.56
C ALA A 371 -9.30 10.60 -12.25
N VAL A 372 -7.98 10.65 -12.05
CA VAL A 372 -7.27 11.92 -11.98
C VAL A 372 -7.19 12.54 -13.38
N SER A 373 -7.84 13.69 -13.55
CA SER A 373 -8.00 14.40 -14.80
C SER A 373 -6.91 15.45 -15.02
N THR A 374 -6.87 16.08 -16.19
CA THR A 374 -6.01 17.26 -16.44
C THR A 374 -6.54 18.48 -15.71
N SER A 375 -7.85 18.59 -15.53
CA SER A 375 -8.48 19.67 -14.77
C SER A 375 -8.08 19.64 -13.30
N ASP A 376 -7.88 18.44 -12.73
CA ASP A 376 -7.34 18.31 -11.37
C ASP A 376 -5.91 18.90 -11.29
N LEU A 377 -5.04 18.60 -12.27
CA LEU A 377 -3.68 19.18 -12.34
C LEU A 377 -3.74 20.72 -12.42
N GLU A 378 -4.61 21.25 -13.29
CA GLU A 378 -4.80 22.70 -13.45
C GLU A 378 -5.28 23.35 -12.14
N ALA A 379 -6.20 22.70 -11.42
CA ALA A 379 -6.72 23.14 -10.12
C ALA A 379 -5.63 23.14 -9.03
N TRP A 380 -4.69 22.20 -9.10
CA TRP A 380 -3.51 22.17 -8.22
C TRP A 380 -2.43 23.20 -8.61
N GLY A 381 -2.65 23.98 -9.69
CA GLY A 381 -1.70 24.97 -10.19
C GLY A 381 -0.55 24.37 -11.00
N LEU A 382 -0.71 23.15 -11.49
CA LEU A 382 0.21 22.52 -12.43
C LEU A 382 -0.30 22.85 -13.84
N LYS A 383 0.10 24.02 -14.36
CA LYS A 383 -0.31 24.53 -15.68
C LYS A 383 0.82 24.47 -16.70
#